data_AF-A0A8J4GB90-F1
#
_entry.id   AF-A0A8J4GB90-F1
#
_cell.length_a   1.000
_cell.length_b   1.000
_cell.length_c   1.000
_cell.angle_alpha   90.00
_cell.angle_beta   90.00
_cell.angle_gamma   90.00
#
_symmetry.space_group_name_H-M   'P 1'
#
loop_
_entity.id
_entity.type
_entity.pdbx_description
1 polymer ?
#
loop_
_entity_poly.entity_id
_entity_poly.type
_entity_poly.pdbx_seq_one_letter_code
_entity_poly.pdbx_strand_id
1 'polypeptide(L)'
;MINITTGSSSSFTVDLLDVLRVLSTSWTGNFIGCALIAGLLKASEVFDHKDTTLLRQVEDKLSHGWGAVFVKGIFANWLVGIATWMANAAQDLTGKAVGIWLPISAFAMIGFEHSIANMFMFIMAWCQGDYITAKSFIWYNLIPSTLGNYIGGGICLATTYAIAYGSPPKELGKWVDQNLKLKRS
;
A
#
# COMPACT_ATOMS: atom_id res chain seq x y z
N MET A 1 17.07 3.58 15.38
CA MET A 1 17.49 4.43 14.24
C MET A 1 17.83 3.53 13.07
N ILE A 2 17.24 3.75 11.89
CA ILE A 2 17.76 3.16 10.64
C ILE A 2 18.68 4.22 10.03
N ASN A 3 19.97 3.90 9.93
CA ASN A 3 20.96 4.76 9.27
C ASN A 3 20.90 4.50 7.76
N ILE A 4 20.28 5.41 7.01
CA ILE A 4 20.45 5.47 5.56
C ILE A 4 21.63 6.41 5.31
N THR A 5 22.83 5.85 5.25
CA THR A 5 24.07 6.61 5.03
C THR A 5 24.19 6.97 3.54
N THR A 6 23.63 8.11 3.14
CA THR A 6 24.04 8.77 1.89
C THR A 6 25.31 9.56 2.18
N GLY A 7 26.33 9.50 1.31
CA GLY A 7 27.72 9.93 1.54
C GLY A 7 27.99 11.43 1.75
N SER A 8 27.22 12.10 2.60
CA SER A 8 27.38 13.49 3.03
C SER A 8 27.22 13.52 4.56
N SER A 9 28.07 14.29 5.23
CA SER A 9 28.23 14.38 6.70
C SER A 9 27.03 14.92 7.49
N SER A 10 25.82 14.84 6.94
CA SER A 10 24.55 15.10 7.61
C SER A 10 23.62 13.91 7.36
N SER A 11 23.57 12.99 8.33
CA SER A 11 22.67 11.84 8.28
C SER A 11 21.23 12.33 8.47
N PHE A 12 20.43 12.32 7.42
CA PHE A 12 18.97 12.46 7.54
C PHE A 12 18.42 11.17 8.16
N THR A 13 18.41 11.10 9.49
CA THR A 13 17.93 9.93 10.23
C THR A 13 16.44 10.07 10.44
N VAL A 14 15.66 9.24 9.76
CA VAL A 14 14.26 9.02 10.13
C VAL A 14 14.24 7.98 11.25
N ASP A 15 13.58 8.30 12.35
CA ASP A 15 13.42 7.34 13.42
C ASP A 15 12.53 6.18 12.97
N LEU A 16 13.00 4.95 13.17
CA LEU A 16 12.25 3.73 12.86
C LEU A 16 10.87 3.76 13.52
N LEU A 17 10.79 4.30 14.73
CA LEU A 17 9.53 4.43 15.44
C LEU A 17 8.54 5.37 14.72
N ASP A 18 9.03 6.46 14.12
CA ASP A 18 8.19 7.38 13.37
C ASP A 18 7.71 6.74 12.06
N VAL A 19 8.55 5.96 11.38
CA VAL A 19 8.14 5.15 10.22
C VAL A 19 7.06 4.14 10.61
N LEU A 20 7.29 3.36 11.67
CA LEU A 20 6.33 2.35 12.14
C LEU A 20 5.01 2.98 12.60
N ARG A 21 5.05 4.16 13.24
CA ARG A 21 3.85 4.93 13.60
C ARG A 21 3.05 5.31 12.36
N VAL A 22 3.69 5.89 11.35
CA VAL A 22 3.00 6.30 10.12
C VAL A 22 2.41 5.09 9.39
N LEU A 23 3.17 4.02 9.24
CA LEU A 23 2.69 2.79 8.59
C LEU A 23 1.52 2.16 9.36
N SER A 24 1.59 2.10 10.69
CA SER A 24 0.52 1.51 11.52
C SER A 24 -0.74 2.37 11.53
N THR A 25 -0.61 3.69 11.69
CA THR A 25 -1.74 4.62 11.69
C THR A 25 -2.45 4.64 10.33
N SER A 26 -1.69 4.69 9.23
CA SER A 26 -2.26 4.66 7.88
C SER A 26 -2.94 3.32 7.58
N TRP A 27 -2.31 2.19 7.91
CA TRP A 27 -2.89 0.86 7.72
C TRP A 27 -4.21 0.69 8.50
N THR A 28 -4.24 1.14 9.76
CA THR A 28 -5.45 1.08 10.60
C THR A 28 -6.55 2.00 10.06
N GLY A 29 -6.20 3.24 9.66
CA GLY A 29 -7.14 4.17 9.04
C GLY A 29 -7.76 3.60 7.76
N ASN A 30 -6.96 2.93 6.93
CA ASN A 30 -7.45 2.26 5.72
C ASN A 30 -8.41 1.11 6.05
N PHE A 31 -8.12 0.31 7.07
CA PHE A 31 -9.04 -0.75 7.51
C PHE A 31 -10.39 -0.19 7.96
N ILE A 32 -10.38 0.87 8.79
CA ILE A 32 -11.61 1.56 9.24
C ILE A 32 -12.37 2.14 8.04
N GLY A 33 -11.68 2.76 7.09
CA GLY A 33 -12.29 3.28 5.87
C GLY A 33 -12.94 2.19 5.02
N CYS A 34 -12.26 1.05 4.83
CA CYS A 34 -12.82 -0.11 4.13
C CYS A 34 -14.08 -0.62 4.83
N ALA A 35 -14.06 -0.72 6.15
CA ALA A 35 -15.22 -1.15 6.94
C ALA A 35 -16.40 -0.18 6.83
N LEU A 36 -16.13 1.13 6.88
CA LEU A 36 -17.15 2.16 6.73
C LEU A 36 -17.83 2.09 5.35
N ILE A 37 -17.04 2.06 4.27
CA ILE A 37 -17.58 2.00 2.91
C ILE A 37 -18.35 0.69 2.68
N ALA A 38 -17.80 -0.45 3.12
CA ALA A 38 -18.51 -1.73 3.00
C ALA A 38 -19.84 -1.74 3.77
N GLY A 39 -19.86 -1.16 4.97
CA GLY A 39 -21.08 -1.01 5.77
C GLY A 39 -22.12 -0.12 5.09
N LEU A 40 -21.70 0.99 4.48
CA LEU A 40 -22.60 1.87 3.71
C LEU A 40 -23.17 1.16 2.47
N LEU A 41 -22.35 0.40 1.74
CA LEU A 41 -22.80 -0.37 0.58
C LEU A 41 -23.76 -1.50 0.95
N LYS A 42 -23.58 -2.11 2.12
CA LYS A 42 -24.55 -3.06 2.68
C LYS A 42 -25.86 -2.36 3.05
N ALA A 43 -25.79 -1.22 3.71
CA ALA A 43 -26.96 -0.45 4.14
C ALA A 43 -27.74 0.13 2.95
N SER A 44 -27.09 0.37 1.82
CA SER A 44 -27.72 0.86 0.59
C SER A 44 -28.33 -0.26 -0.27
N GLU A 45 -28.29 -1.52 0.18
CA GLU A 45 -28.86 -2.68 -0.54
C GLU A 45 -28.28 -2.87 -1.97
N VAL A 46 -27.10 -2.29 -2.26
CA VAL A 46 -26.45 -2.38 -3.57
C VAL A 46 -26.08 -3.83 -3.90
N PHE A 47 -25.83 -4.64 -2.87
CA PHE A 47 -25.51 -6.06 -2.97
C PHE A 47 -26.57 -6.93 -2.28
N ASP A 48 -27.84 -6.55 -2.36
CA ASP A 48 -28.95 -7.33 -1.79
C ASP A 48 -29.02 -8.76 -2.39
N HIS A 49 -28.56 -8.90 -3.63
CA HIS A 49 -28.23 -10.18 -4.22
C HIS A 49 -26.76 -10.49 -3.95
N LYS A 50 -26.47 -11.69 -3.40
CA LYS A 50 -25.10 -12.15 -3.16
C LYS A 50 -24.28 -12.06 -4.45
N ASP A 51 -23.24 -11.24 -4.44
CA ASP A 51 -22.29 -11.14 -5.53
C ASP A 51 -21.36 -12.35 -5.51
N THR A 52 -21.74 -13.37 -6.27
CA THR A 52 -20.96 -14.60 -6.41
C THR A 52 -19.56 -14.36 -6.98
N THR A 53 -19.33 -13.25 -7.69
CA THR A 53 -18.00 -12.91 -8.25
C THR A 53 -17.05 -12.52 -7.14
N LEU A 54 -17.48 -11.63 -6.23
CA LEU A 54 -16.69 -11.21 -5.09
C LEU A 54 -16.38 -12.39 -4.17
N LEU A 55 -17.38 -13.22 -3.85
CA LEU A 55 -17.19 -14.39 -3.00
C LEU A 55 -16.16 -15.36 -3.61
N ARG A 56 -16.28 -15.66 -4.91
CA ARG A 56 -15.31 -16.50 -5.62
C ARG A 56 -13.90 -15.91 -5.62
N GLN A 57 -13.76 -14.59 -5.76
CA GLN A 57 -12.45 -13.94 -5.70
C GLN A 57 -11.82 -14.07 -4.31
N VAL A 58 -12.61 -13.93 -3.25
CA VAL A 58 -12.13 -14.08 -1.87
C VAL A 58 -11.71 -15.52 -1.58
N GLU A 59 -12.49 -16.50 -2.05
CA GLU A 59 -12.13 -17.92 -1.97
C GLU A 59 -10.83 -18.24 -2.72
N ASP A 60 -10.69 -17.75 -3.96
CA ASP A 60 -9.47 -17.92 -4.77
C ASP A 60 -8.24 -17.31 -4.07
N LYS A 61 -8.40 -16.13 -3.46
CA LYS A 61 -7.36 -15.45 -2.68
C LYS A 61 -6.92 -16.23 -1.43
N LEU A 62 -7.80 -17.03 -0.83
CA LEU A 62 -7.47 -17.91 0.29
C LEU A 62 -6.85 -19.24 -0.16
N SER A 63 -7.08 -19.65 -1.40
CA SER A 63 -6.53 -20.89 -1.96
C SER A 63 -5.02 -20.81 -2.20
N HIS A 64 -4.48 -19.60 -2.33
CA HIS A 64 -3.07 -19.38 -2.59
C HIS A 64 -2.19 -19.70 -1.38
N GLY A 65 -1.03 -20.31 -1.65
CA GLY A 65 -0.01 -20.55 -0.64
C GLY A 65 0.59 -19.24 -0.09
N TRP A 66 0.99 -19.26 1.17
CA TRP A 66 1.52 -18.09 1.89
C TRP A 66 2.64 -17.36 1.14
N GLY A 67 3.62 -18.12 0.61
CA GLY A 67 4.73 -17.56 -0.17
C GLY A 67 4.29 -16.94 -1.49
N ALA A 68 3.28 -17.50 -2.15
CA ALA A 68 2.71 -16.94 -3.36
C ALA A 68 2.04 -15.60 -3.07
N VAL A 69 1.23 -15.51 -2.01
CA VAL A 69 0.58 -14.25 -1.59
C VAL A 69 1.61 -13.18 -1.27
N PHE A 70 2.69 -13.55 -0.58
CA PHE A 70 3.79 -12.64 -0.27
C PHE A 70 4.46 -12.08 -1.54
N VAL A 71 4.83 -12.93 -2.50
CA VAL A 71 5.46 -12.49 -3.76
C VAL A 71 4.50 -11.66 -4.61
N LYS A 72 3.22 -12.08 -4.72
CA LYS A 72 2.17 -11.28 -5.37
C LYS A 72 2.04 -9.90 -4.70
N GLY A 73 2.22 -9.82 -3.39
CA GLY A 73 2.24 -8.57 -2.64
C GLY A 73 3.41 -7.64 -2.99
N ILE A 74 4.60 -8.20 -3.23
CA ILE A 74 5.76 -7.40 -3.68
C ILE A 74 5.44 -6.74 -5.02
N PHE A 75 4.97 -7.52 -6.00
CA PHE A 75 4.67 -6.99 -7.33
C PHE A 75 3.48 -6.04 -7.36
N ALA A 76 2.45 -6.29 -6.54
CA ALA A 76 1.33 -5.34 -6.38
C ALA A 76 1.86 -3.95 -6.02
N ASN A 77 2.67 -3.87 -4.98
CA ASN A 77 3.09 -2.57 -4.47
C ASN A 77 4.28 -1.98 -5.23
N TRP A 78 4.96 -2.78 -6.05
CA TRP A 78 5.84 -2.26 -7.10
C TRP A 78 5.04 -1.45 -8.12
N LEU A 79 3.94 -2.00 -8.65
CA LEU A 79 3.10 -1.28 -9.61
C LEU A 79 2.42 -0.05 -9.00
N VAL A 80 2.00 -0.13 -7.73
CA VAL A 80 1.53 1.06 -6.97
C VAL A 80 2.64 2.10 -6.82
N GLY A 81 3.88 1.67 -6.57
CA GLY A 81 5.06 2.54 -6.54
C GLY A 81 5.28 3.26 -7.87
N ILE A 82 5.18 2.55 -8.99
CA ILE A 82 5.25 3.14 -10.34
C ILE A 82 4.09 4.12 -10.57
N ALA A 83 2.86 3.77 -10.19
CA ALA A 83 1.69 4.63 -10.33
C ALA A 83 1.88 5.97 -9.61
N THR A 84 2.34 5.90 -8.35
CA THR A 84 2.60 7.10 -7.54
C THR A 84 3.75 7.93 -8.09
N TRP A 85 4.81 7.29 -8.60
CA TRP A 85 5.90 7.99 -9.28
C TRP A 85 5.45 8.71 -10.55
N MET A 86 4.69 8.03 -11.42
CA MET A 86 4.14 8.62 -12.66
C MET A 86 3.19 9.78 -12.35
N ALA A 87 2.33 9.64 -11.35
CA ALA A 87 1.44 10.70 -10.90
C ALA A 87 2.19 11.93 -10.36
N ASN A 88 3.32 11.70 -9.68
CA ASN A 88 4.17 12.78 -9.18
C ASN A 88 4.97 13.46 -10.30
N ALA A 89 5.35 12.72 -11.34
CA ALA A 89 6.09 13.26 -12.49
C ALA A 89 5.20 14.08 -13.44
N ALA A 90 3.92 13.70 -13.58
CA ALA A 90 2.98 14.37 -14.47
C ALA A 90 2.61 15.80 -14.01
N GLN A 91 2.54 16.73 -14.96
CA GLN A 91 2.24 18.16 -14.71
C GLN A 91 0.77 18.52 -14.93
N ASP A 92 0.02 17.67 -15.63
CA ASP A 92 -1.39 17.86 -15.95
C ASP A 92 -2.26 16.74 -15.35
N LEU A 93 -3.57 17.02 -15.23
CA LEU A 93 -4.52 16.08 -14.63
C LEU A 93 -4.65 14.78 -15.43
N THR A 94 -4.63 14.86 -16.76
CA THR A 94 -4.78 13.70 -17.64
C THR A 94 -3.57 12.77 -17.50
N GLY A 95 -2.36 13.30 -17.49
CA GLY A 95 -1.14 12.55 -17.24
C GLY A 95 -1.15 11.84 -15.88
N LYS A 96 -1.65 12.51 -14.82
CA LYS A 96 -1.82 11.89 -13.50
C LYS A 96 -2.84 10.77 -13.52
N ALA A 97 -4.00 11.00 -14.12
CA ALA A 97 -5.06 10.01 -14.20
C ALA A 97 -4.61 8.75 -14.96
N VAL A 98 -4.00 8.92 -16.13
CA VAL A 98 -3.49 7.80 -16.95
C VAL A 98 -2.33 7.08 -16.26
N GLY A 99 -1.42 7.83 -15.65
CA GLY A 99 -0.28 7.28 -14.92
C GLY A 99 -0.67 6.47 -13.68
N ILE A 100 -1.82 6.76 -13.07
CA ILE A 100 -2.39 5.97 -11.99
C ILE A 100 -3.20 4.79 -12.54
N TRP A 101 -4.05 5.04 -13.53
CA TRP A 101 -5.00 4.06 -14.04
C TRP A 101 -4.30 2.84 -14.64
N LEU A 102 -3.30 3.03 -15.49
CA LEU A 102 -2.65 1.92 -16.19
C LEU A 102 -1.98 0.91 -15.23
N PRO A 103 -1.10 1.31 -14.29
CA PRO A 103 -0.46 0.35 -13.39
C PRO A 103 -1.43 -0.28 -12.39
N ILE A 104 -2.44 0.47 -11.93
CA ILE A 104 -3.46 -0.06 -11.01
C ILE A 104 -4.33 -1.12 -11.71
N SER A 105 -4.81 -0.83 -12.92
CA SER A 105 -5.56 -1.79 -13.72
C SER A 105 -4.72 -3.03 -14.04
N ALA A 106 -3.43 -2.86 -14.38
CA ALA A 106 -2.55 -3.99 -14.67
C ALA A 106 -2.41 -4.94 -13.46
N PHE A 107 -2.12 -4.43 -12.25
CA PHE A 107 -1.97 -5.32 -11.10
C PHE A 107 -3.29 -6.00 -10.71
N ALA A 108 -4.42 -5.29 -10.84
CA ALA A 108 -5.73 -5.84 -10.58
C ALA A 108 -6.08 -6.98 -11.56
N MET A 109 -5.80 -6.80 -12.85
CA MET A 109 -6.05 -7.82 -13.89
C MET A 109 -5.13 -9.04 -13.78
N ILE A 110 -3.86 -8.84 -13.42
CA ILE A 110 -2.92 -9.95 -13.18
C ILE A 110 -3.31 -10.73 -11.91
N GLY A 111 -4.09 -10.12 -11.02
CA GLY A 111 -4.55 -10.74 -9.78
C GLY A 111 -3.51 -10.66 -8.67
N PHE A 112 -2.66 -9.64 -8.62
CA PHE A 112 -1.73 -9.44 -7.51
C PHE A 112 -2.45 -9.12 -6.18
N GLU A 113 -1.74 -9.27 -5.07
CA GLU A 113 -2.31 -9.18 -3.73
C GLU A 113 -2.01 -7.82 -3.09
N HIS A 114 -3.02 -6.97 -2.97
CA HIS A 114 -2.89 -5.67 -2.33
C HIS A 114 -3.66 -5.67 -1.01
N SER A 115 -2.96 -5.46 0.10
CA SER A 115 -3.50 -5.63 1.45
C SER A 115 -4.75 -4.80 1.70
N ILE A 116 -4.78 -3.53 1.27
CA ILE A 116 -5.93 -2.64 1.46
C ILE A 116 -7.12 -3.07 0.59
N ALA A 117 -6.89 -3.44 -0.67
CA ALA A 117 -7.96 -3.95 -1.54
C ALA A 117 -8.53 -5.26 -0.98
N ASN A 118 -7.66 -6.13 -0.45
CA ASN A 118 -8.07 -7.37 0.18
C ASN A 118 -8.90 -7.11 1.46
N MET A 119 -8.55 -6.12 2.30
CA MET A 119 -9.41 -5.73 3.44
C MET A 119 -10.83 -5.42 2.99
N PHE A 120 -10.99 -4.59 1.95
CA PHE A 120 -12.31 -4.24 1.43
C PHE A 120 -13.07 -5.47 0.93
N MET A 121 -12.44 -6.32 0.10
CA MET A 121 -13.09 -7.52 -0.45
C MET A 121 -13.57 -8.49 0.65
N PHE A 122 -12.72 -8.76 1.65
CA PHE A 122 -13.08 -9.68 2.74
C PHE A 122 -14.16 -9.10 3.65
N ILE A 123 -14.12 -7.80 3.95
CA ILE A 123 -15.19 -7.15 4.72
C ILE A 123 -16.51 -7.19 3.94
N MET A 124 -16.48 -6.91 2.64
CA MET A 124 -17.66 -7.02 1.77
C MET A 124 -18.22 -8.44 1.72
N ALA A 125 -17.37 -9.47 1.68
CA ALA A 125 -17.81 -10.87 1.74
C ALA A 125 -18.57 -11.17 3.04
N TRP A 126 -18.06 -10.72 4.19
CA TRP A 126 -18.78 -10.83 5.46
C TRP A 126 -20.09 -10.05 5.49
N CYS A 127 -20.11 -8.86 4.87
CA CYS A 127 -21.34 -8.08 4.73
C CYS A 127 -22.43 -8.86 3.96
N GLN A 128 -22.05 -9.68 2.97
CA GLN A 128 -22.94 -10.56 2.19
C GLN A 128 -23.25 -11.91 2.87
N GLY A 129 -22.76 -12.14 4.10
CA GLY A 129 -23.06 -13.33 4.88
C GLY A 129 -22.19 -14.54 4.55
N ASP A 130 -20.95 -14.32 4.10
CA ASP A 130 -19.94 -15.37 3.97
C ASP A 130 -19.43 -15.86 5.35
N TYR A 131 -19.07 -17.14 5.45
CA TYR A 131 -18.60 -17.82 6.66
C TYR A 131 -17.07 -17.92 6.74
N ILE A 132 -16.33 -17.24 5.86
CA ILE A 132 -14.87 -17.18 5.92
C ILE A 132 -14.42 -16.71 7.32
N THR A 133 -13.60 -17.54 7.96
CA THR A 133 -13.08 -17.22 9.29
C THR A 133 -12.07 -16.08 9.21
N ALA A 134 -12.19 -15.09 10.11
CA ALA A 134 -11.23 -13.98 10.22
C ALA A 134 -9.78 -14.45 10.37
N LYS A 135 -9.56 -15.57 11.08
CA LYS A 135 -8.24 -16.22 11.19
C LYS A 135 -7.66 -16.60 9.84
N SER A 136 -8.47 -17.17 8.94
CA SER A 136 -8.02 -17.60 7.61
C SER A 136 -7.62 -16.40 6.77
N PHE A 137 -8.44 -15.35 6.77
CA PHE A 137 -8.12 -14.09 6.11
C PHE A 137 -6.80 -13.49 6.64
N ILE A 138 -6.69 -13.33 7.96
CA ILE A 138 -5.54 -12.66 8.57
C ILE A 138 -4.25 -13.43 8.28
N TRP A 139 -4.25 -14.74 8.50
CA TRP A 139 -3.04 -15.56 8.43
C TRP A 139 -2.60 -15.89 7.01
N TYR A 140 -3.52 -16.28 6.15
CA TYR A 140 -3.19 -16.76 4.81
C TYR A 140 -3.15 -15.64 3.76
N ASN A 141 -3.83 -14.53 3.98
CA ASN A 141 -3.89 -13.45 3.00
C ASN A 141 -3.33 -12.11 3.52
N LEU A 142 -3.85 -11.59 4.63
CA LEU A 142 -3.57 -10.21 5.04
C LEU A 142 -2.12 -9.99 5.49
N ILE A 143 -1.59 -10.88 6.33
CA ILE A 143 -0.19 -10.81 6.80
C ILE A 143 0.80 -10.94 5.63
N PRO A 144 0.79 -12.02 4.82
CA PRO A 144 1.74 -12.16 3.72
C PRO A 144 1.62 -11.03 2.69
N SER A 145 0.41 -10.60 2.33
CA SER A 145 0.22 -9.49 1.39
C SER A 145 0.73 -8.16 1.94
N THR A 146 0.51 -7.87 3.23
CA THR A 146 1.00 -6.64 3.88
C THR A 146 2.53 -6.61 3.92
N LEU A 147 3.17 -7.72 4.30
CA LEU A 147 4.63 -7.82 4.32
C LEU A 147 5.22 -7.66 2.92
N GLY A 148 4.62 -8.33 1.93
CA GLY A 148 5.01 -8.20 0.53
C GLY A 148 4.84 -6.77 0.03
N ASN A 149 3.73 -6.10 0.36
CA ASN A 149 3.49 -4.73 -0.05
C ASN A 149 4.51 -3.75 0.55
N TYR A 150 4.83 -3.86 1.84
CA TYR A 150 5.86 -3.00 2.44
C TYR A 150 7.22 -3.16 1.77
N ILE A 151 7.61 -4.40 1.45
CA ILE A 151 8.85 -4.69 0.73
C ILE A 151 8.79 -4.14 -0.70
N GLY A 152 7.72 -4.41 -1.45
CA GLY A 152 7.58 -3.95 -2.83
C GLY A 152 7.57 -2.43 -2.98
N GLY A 153 6.85 -1.74 -2.09
CA GLY A 153 6.82 -0.28 -2.08
C GLY A 153 8.17 0.32 -1.67
N GLY A 154 8.80 -0.26 -0.64
CA GLY A 154 10.13 0.14 -0.19
C GLY A 154 11.19 -0.02 -1.28
N ILE A 155 11.25 -1.18 -1.93
CA ILE A 155 12.21 -1.46 -3.01
C ILE A 155 11.97 -0.53 -4.20
N CYS A 156 10.74 -0.45 -4.72
CA CYS A 156 10.46 0.32 -5.93
C CYS A 156 10.79 1.80 -5.74
N LEU A 157 10.33 2.42 -4.65
CA LEU A 157 10.56 3.85 -4.42
C LEU A 157 12.01 4.13 -4.00
N ALA A 158 12.60 3.33 -3.11
CA ALA A 158 13.98 3.56 -2.70
C ALA A 158 14.95 3.37 -3.86
N THR A 159 14.79 2.32 -4.67
CA THR A 159 15.68 2.05 -5.81
C THR A 159 15.52 3.09 -6.92
N THR A 160 14.30 3.46 -7.31
CA THR A 160 14.11 4.45 -8.39
C THR A 160 14.65 5.82 -8.01
N TYR A 161 14.40 6.30 -6.78
CA TYR A 161 14.94 7.58 -6.32
C TYR A 161 16.45 7.54 -6.11
N ALA A 162 17.00 6.45 -5.56
CA ALA A 162 18.45 6.31 -5.38
C ALA A 162 19.21 6.32 -6.72
N ILE A 163 18.67 5.68 -7.76
CA ILE A 163 19.26 5.68 -9.10
C ILE A 163 19.11 7.05 -9.77
N ALA A 164 17.92 7.65 -9.70
CA ALA A 164 17.62 8.90 -10.41
C ALA A 164 18.34 10.12 -9.82
N TYR A 165 18.46 10.20 -8.49
CA TYR A 165 18.95 11.41 -7.81
C TYR A 165 20.22 11.20 -6.98
N GLY A 166 20.69 9.96 -6.80
CA GLY A 166 21.88 9.69 -6.00
C GLY A 166 21.73 10.13 -4.53
N SER A 167 22.76 10.80 -4.00
CA SER A 167 22.69 11.40 -2.65
C SER A 167 22.01 12.77 -2.68
N PRO A 168 21.19 13.12 -1.68
CA PRO A 168 20.54 14.43 -1.64
C PRO A 168 21.56 15.57 -1.72
N PRO A 169 21.26 16.67 -2.44
CA PRO A 169 22.16 17.80 -2.56
C PRO A 169 22.46 18.40 -1.18
N LYS A 170 23.73 18.76 -0.92
CA LYS A 170 24.19 19.31 0.38
C LYS A 170 23.37 20.52 0.85
N GLU A 171 22.87 21.33 -0.09
CA GLU A 171 22.03 22.50 0.19
C GLU A 171 20.66 22.14 0.76
N LEU A 172 20.07 20.99 0.37
CA LEU A 172 18.81 20.51 0.95
C LEU A 172 18.99 20.12 2.41
N GLY A 173 20.11 19.49 2.77
CA GLY A 173 20.45 19.15 4.15
C GLY A 173 20.55 20.39 5.04
N LYS A 174 21.20 21.45 4.55
CA LYS A 174 21.29 22.74 5.26
C LYS A 174 19.92 23.39 5.45
N TRP A 175 19.09 23.41 4.41
CA TRP A 175 17.76 24.01 4.48
C TRP A 175 16.84 23.28 5.47
N VAL A 176 16.85 21.93 5.47
CA VAL A 176 16.07 21.11 6.40
C VAL A 176 16.51 21.35 7.84
N ASP A 177 17.82 21.37 8.10
CA ASP A 177 18.35 21.63 9.43
C ASP A 177 17.96 23.01 9.96
N GLN A 178 17.93 24.03 9.09
CA GLN A 178 17.52 25.38 9.45
C GLN A 178 16.01 25.52 9.68
N ASN A 179 15.17 24.80 8.92
CA ASN A 179 13.72 25.07 8.88
C ASN A 179 12.87 24.02 9.62
N LEU A 180 13.35 22.78 9.79
CA LEU A 180 12.58 21.69 10.40
C LEU A 180 13.04 21.34 11.81
N LYS A 181 14.32 21.57 12.18
CA LYS A 181 14.77 21.35 13.57
C LYS A 181 14.27 22.41 14.55
N LEU A 182 13.87 23.60 14.07
CA LEU A 182 13.33 24.67 14.91
C LEU A 182 11.86 24.48 15.32
N LYS A 183 11.17 23.43 14.86
CA LYS A 183 9.77 23.14 15.23
C LYS A 183 9.59 21.99 16.25
N ARG A 184 10.70 21.48 16.82
CA ARG A 184 10.70 20.44 17.86
C ARG A 184 10.93 20.98 19.29
N SER A 185 10.71 22.28 19.53
CA SER A 185 10.69 22.89 20.88
C SER A 185 9.27 23.00 21.42
#